data_AF-A0A3S1BIG1-F1
#
_entry.id   AF-A0A3S1BIG1-F1
#
_cell.length_a   1.000
_cell.length_b   1.000
_cell.length_c   1.000
_cell.angle_alpha   90.00
_cell.angle_beta   90.00
_cell.angle_gamma   90.00
#
_symmetry.space_group_name_H-M   'P 1'
#
loop_
_entity.id
_entity.type
_entity.pdbx_description
1 polymer ?
#
loop_
_entity_poly.entity_id
_entity_poly.type
_entity_poly.pdbx_seq_one_letter_code
_entity_poly.pdbx_strand_id
1 'polypeptide(L)' 'MASIGIIGAGVSGLVTAKTFLEGNHHVTVLEKTSGIGGVWKRDHCYFGASTQTTRDEYAFSDYPILISVCNRLPYP' A
#
# COMPACT_ATOMS: atom_id res chain seq x y z
N MET A 1 13.74 -3.11 -21.26
CA MET A 1 13.23 -1.92 -20.54
C MET A 1 11.97 -1.45 -21.25
N ALA A 2 10.86 -1.34 -20.53
CA ALA A 2 9.56 -0.92 -21.09
C ALA A 2 8.94 0.18 -20.22
N SER A 3 8.05 0.99 -20.80
CA SER A 3 7.27 2.00 -20.09
C SER A 3 5.95 1.38 -19.60
N ILE A 4 5.72 1.40 -18.30
CA ILE A 4 4.57 0.78 -17.63
C ILE A 4 3.71 1.87 -17.00
N GLY A 5 2.44 1.93 -17.41
CA GLY A 5 1.42 2.76 -16.79
C GLY A 5 0.60 1.96 -15.78
N ILE A 6 0.49 2.45 -14.55
CA ILE A 6 -0.29 1.83 -13.47
C ILE A 6 -1.39 2.81 -13.06
N ILE A 7 -2.63 2.31 -12.96
CA ILE A 7 -3.79 3.11 -12.55
C ILE A 7 -4.15 2.77 -11.11
N GLY A 8 -4.10 3.78 -10.24
CA GLY A 8 -4.37 3.70 -8.81
C GLY A 8 -3.09 3.51 -7.98
N ALA A 9 -2.92 4.33 -6.95
CA ALA A 9 -1.85 4.23 -5.95
C ALA A 9 -2.34 3.64 -4.62
N GLY A 10 -3.18 2.60 -4.71
CA GLY A 10 -3.55 1.75 -3.58
C GLY A 10 -2.49 0.67 -3.29
N VAL A 11 -2.79 -0.26 -2.37
CA VAL A 11 -1.91 -1.38 -1.99
C VAL A 11 -1.46 -2.18 -3.22
N SER A 12 -2.39 -2.52 -4.12
CA SER A 12 -2.09 -3.24 -5.36
C SER A 12 -1.20 -2.44 -6.32
N GLY A 13 -1.51 -1.17 -6.55
CA GLY A 13 -0.73 -0.32 -7.45
C GLY A 13 0.70 -0.10 -6.98
N LEU A 14 0.90 0.07 -5.68
CA LEU A 14 2.23 0.25 -5.08
C LEU A 14 3.08 -1.03 -5.20
N VAL A 15 2.53 -2.21 -4.92
CA VAL A 15 3.29 -3.46 -5.08
C VAL A 15 3.59 -3.74 -6.55
N THR A 16 2.65 -3.47 -7.47
CA THR A 16 2.91 -3.59 -8.91
C THR A 16 4.02 -2.64 -9.36
N ALA A 17 4.02 -1.40 -8.89
CA ALA A 17 5.07 -0.43 -9.21
C ALA A 17 6.44 -0.91 -8.72
N LYS A 18 6.52 -1.38 -7.47
CA LYS A 18 7.73 -1.94 -6.88
C LYS A 18 8.27 -3.12 -7.69
N THR A 19 7.42 -4.08 -8.04
CA THR A 19 7.82 -5.25 -8.85
C THR A 19 8.39 -4.86 -10.21
N PHE A 20 7.78 -3.90 -10.92
CA PHE A 20 8.30 -3.46 -12.22
C PHE A 20 9.57 -2.60 -12.09
N LEU A 21 9.71 -1.82 -11.03
CA LEU A 21 10.94 -1.09 -10.75
C LEU A 21 12.11 -2.05 -10.50
N GLU A 22 11.89 -3.13 -9.75
CA GLU A 22 12.89 -4.20 -9.54
C GLU A 22 13.26 -4.93 -10.84
N GLY A 23 12.35 -4.97 -11.81
CA GLY A 23 12.61 -5.47 -13.16
C GLY A 23 13.29 -4.46 -14.10
N ASN A 24 13.78 -3.33 -13.60
CA ASN A 24 14.40 -2.25 -14.38
C ASN A 24 13.48 -1.67 -15.49
N HIS A 25 12.18 -1.51 -15.20
CA HIS A 25 11.24 -0.83 -16.08
C HIS A 25 11.06 0.65 -15.71
N HIS A 26 10.60 1.46 -16.67
CA HIS A 26 10.19 2.84 -16.39
C HIS A 26 8.71 2.83 -15.99
N VAL A 27 8.41 3.21 -14.75
CA VAL A 27 7.06 3.08 -14.17
C VAL A 27 6.45 4.45 -13.93
N THR A 28 5.22 4.64 -14.36
CA THR A 28 4.38 5.80 -14.03
C THR A 28 3.11 5.32 -13.34
N VAL A 29 2.84 5.85 -12.15
CA VAL A 29 1.61 5.57 -11.39
C VAL A 29 0.70 6.80 -11.44
N LEU A 30 -0.55 6.60 -11.84
CA LEU A 30 -1.57 7.63 -11.90
C LEU A 30 -2.60 7.39 -10.80
N GLU A 31 -2.74 8.33 -9.87
CA GLU A 31 -3.72 8.29 -8.80
C GLU A 31 -4.69 9.45 -8.95
N LYS A 32 -6.00 9.17 -8.79
CA LYS A 32 -7.04 10.18 -8.92
C LYS A 32 -7.03 11.15 -7.74
N THR A 33 -6.71 10.65 -6.55
CA THR A 33 -6.73 11.43 -5.32
C THR A 33 -5.40 12.14 -5.06
N SER A 34 -5.41 13.06 -4.09
CA SER A 34 -4.22 13.82 -3.68
C SER A 34 -3.17 13.02 -2.91
N GLY A 35 -3.36 11.71 -2.71
CA GLY A 35 -2.47 10.92 -1.87
C GLY A 35 -2.55 9.42 -2.16
N ILE A 36 -1.59 8.68 -1.65
CA ILE A 36 -1.47 7.23 -1.84
C ILE A 36 -2.20 6.45 -0.72
N GLY A 37 -2.31 5.14 -0.90
CA GLY A 37 -2.88 4.20 0.08
C GLY A 37 -4.28 3.72 -0.28
N GLY A 38 -4.95 4.37 -1.23
CA GLY A 38 -6.29 3.99 -1.69
C GLY A 38 -7.26 3.93 -0.51
N VAL A 39 -7.84 2.75 -0.27
CA VAL A 39 -8.78 2.52 0.84
C VAL A 39 -8.18 2.89 2.21
N TRP A 40 -6.87 2.68 2.41
CA TRP A 40 -6.19 2.97 3.69
C TRP A 40 -5.75 4.42 3.87
N LYS A 41 -5.99 5.28 2.89
CA LYS A 41 -5.79 6.71 3.09
C LYS A 41 -6.75 7.19 4.17
N ARG A 42 -6.27 8.01 5.12
CA ARG A 42 -7.06 8.44 6.29
C ARG A 42 -8.44 9.01 5.92
N ASP A 43 -8.52 9.78 4.84
CA ASP A 43 -9.76 10.41 4.40
C ASP A 43 -10.76 9.44 3.72
N HIS A 44 -10.34 8.19 3.48
CA HIS A 44 -11.13 7.14 2.81
C HIS A 44 -11.52 6.00 3.77
N CYS A 45 -11.06 6.04 5.02
CA CYS A 45 -11.38 5.07 6.06
C CYS A 45 -12.46 5.62 7.01
N TYR A 46 -13.34 4.73 7.47
CA TYR A 46 -14.20 5.02 8.62
C TYR A 46 -13.37 5.07 9.90
N PHE A 47 -13.83 5.85 10.88
CA PHE A 47 -13.20 5.89 12.20
C PHE A 47 -13.20 4.49 12.83
N GLY A 48 -12.04 4.04 13.32
CA GLY A 48 -11.87 2.72 13.92
C GLY A 48 -11.69 1.57 12.92
N ALA A 49 -11.59 1.85 11.61
CA ALA A 49 -11.29 0.81 10.62
C ALA A 49 -9.91 0.17 10.89
N SER A 50 -9.90 -1.16 11.00
CA SER A 50 -8.70 -1.98 11.20
C SER A 50 -8.67 -3.14 10.22
N THR A 51 -7.52 -3.79 10.07
CA THR A 51 -7.41 -5.03 9.29
C THR A 51 -8.17 -6.17 9.99
N GLN A 52 -8.78 -7.07 9.22
CA GLN A 52 -9.39 -8.30 9.75
C GLN A 52 -8.40 -9.48 9.79
N THR A 53 -7.20 -9.28 9.24
CA THR A 53 -6.09 -10.25 9.24
C THR A 53 -5.01 -9.81 10.23
N THR A 54 -4.17 -10.75 10.64
CA THR A 54 -3.04 -10.45 11.51
C THR A 54 -2.00 -9.59 10.77
N ARG A 55 -1.10 -8.97 11.55
CA ARG A 55 0.00 -8.13 11.04
C ARG A 55 0.85 -8.88 10.01
N ASP A 56 1.24 -10.11 10.32
CA ASP A 56 2.14 -10.90 9.47
C ASP A 56 1.47 -11.36 8.18
N GLU A 57 0.18 -11.68 8.25
CA GLU A 57 -0.61 -12.05 7.06
C GLU A 57 -0.88 -10.85 6.13
N TYR A 58 -0.93 -9.64 6.69
CA TYR A 58 -1.18 -8.42 5.91
C TYR A 58 0.10 -7.77 5.34
N ALA A 59 1.27 -8.19 5.80
CA ALA A 59 2.54 -7.65 5.34
C ALA A 59 2.86 -8.08 3.90
N PHE A 60 3.66 -7.28 3.20
CA PHE A 60 4.26 -7.76 1.96
C PHE A 60 5.32 -8.81 2.27
N SER A 61 5.47 -9.78 1.38
CA SER A 61 6.33 -10.96 1.58
C SER A 61 7.79 -10.63 1.91
N ASP A 62 8.29 -9.50 1.42
CA ASP A 62 9.65 -9.02 1.60
C ASP A 62 9.74 -7.72 2.42
N TYR A 63 8.61 -7.23 2.94
CA TYR A 63 8.55 -6.02 3.75
C TYR A 63 7.69 -6.22 5.01
N PRO A 64 8.29 -6.75 6.10
CA PRO A 64 7.56 -7.02 7.33
C PRO A 64 7.12 -5.73 8.02
N ILE A 65 5.91 -5.73 8.61
CA ILE A 65 5.41 -4.60 9.39
C ILE A 65 6.15 -4.56 10.73
N LEU A 66 6.72 -3.39 11.07
CA LEU A 66 7.42 -3.16 12.34
C LEU A 66 6.46 -3.29 13.53
N ILE A 67 6.92 -3.92 14.61
CA ILE A 67 6.15 -4.08 15.86
C ILE A 67 5.66 -2.73 16.42
N SER A 68 6.44 -1.66 16.23
CA SER A 68 6.13 -0.30 16.71
C SER A 68 5.00 0.40 15.93
N VAL A 69 4.52 -0.18 14.84
CA VAL A 69 3.38 0.33 14.06
C VAL A 69 2.06 -0.19 14.63
N CYS A 70 2.02 -1.44 15.13
CA CYS A 70 0.80 -2.02 15.71
C CYS A 70 0.35 -1.33 17.00
N ASN A 71 1.26 -0.75 17.78
CA ASN A 71 0.93 -0.05 19.04
C ASN A 71 0.41 1.38 18.85
N ARG A 72 0.23 1.84 17.60
CA ARG A 72 -0.20 3.22 17.28
C ARG A 72 -1.62 3.33 16.77
N LEU A 73 -2.31 2.21 16.54
CA LEU A 73 -3.74 2.19 16.32
C LEU A 73 -4.40 1.76 17.63
N PRO A 74 -5.36 2.54 18.17
CA PRO A 74 -6.15 2.05 19.29
C PRO A 74 -6.91 0.83 18.78
N TYR A 75 -6.45 -0.37 19.15
CA TYR A 75 -7.37 -1.49 19.28
C TYR A 75 -8.38 -1.10 20.37
N PRO A 76 -9.64 -1.55 20.31
CA PRO A 76 -10.49 -1.51 21.51
C PRO A 76 -9.82 -2.21 22.69
#